data_AF-A0A8J5FF10-F1
#
_entry.id   AF-A0A8J5FF10-F1
#
_cell.length_a   1.000
_cell.length_b   1.000
_cell.length_c   1.000
_cell.angle_alpha   90.00
_cell.angle_beta   90.00
_cell.angle_gamma   90.00
#
_symmetry.space_group_name_H-M   'P 1'
#
loop_
_entity.id
_entity.type
_entity.pdbx_description
1 polymer ?
#
loop_
_entity_poly.entity_id
_entity_poly.type
_entity_poly.pdbx_seq_one_letter_code
_entity_poly.pdbx_strand_id
1 'polypeptide(L)'
;MGALHYYSVMFDALGESLPVSDNAERHRVEQGILGREIDNVVAVGGPARSGEQKFGSWLGEMARHGFAQVAMSRNTLAQAQLILNLFPSSPPPGYAILHGDRTVKLGWKGTALYTASARTAEPRYYNV
;
A
#
# COMPACT_ATOMS: atom_id res chain seq x y z
N MET A 1 5.75 -1.27 -12.17
CA MET A 1 6.13 0.03 -11.59
C MET A 1 7.45 -0.13 -10.88
N GLY A 2 8.45 0.72 -11.17
CA GLY A 2 9.74 0.69 -10.47
C GLY A 2 9.69 1.46 -9.14
N ALA A 3 10.65 1.20 -8.26
CA ALA A 3 10.75 1.86 -6.96
C ALA A 3 10.78 3.39 -7.06
N LEU A 4 11.49 3.95 -8.03
CA LEU A 4 11.56 5.40 -8.26
C LEU A 4 10.18 6.02 -8.46
N HIS A 5 9.35 5.43 -9.32
CA HIS A 5 8.00 5.94 -9.57
C HIS A 5 7.13 5.85 -8.31
N TYR A 6 7.23 4.73 -7.58
CA TYR A 6 6.48 4.56 -6.32
C TYR A 6 6.84 5.65 -5.31
N TYR A 7 8.14 5.87 -5.06
CA TYR A 7 8.57 6.88 -4.09
C TYR A 7 8.28 8.30 -4.58
N SER A 8 8.40 8.61 -5.87
CA SER A 8 7.99 9.93 -6.41
C SER A 8 6.53 10.27 -6.04
N VAL A 9 5.62 9.31 -6.24
CA VAL A 9 4.19 9.48 -5.92
C VAL A 9 3.98 9.62 -4.41
N MET A 10 4.73 8.90 -3.57
CA MET A 10 4.68 9.04 -2.11
C MET A 10 5.15 10.42 -1.63
N PHE A 11 6.26 10.93 -2.16
CA PHE A 11 6.79 12.25 -1.81
C PHE A 11 5.84 13.37 -2.28
N ASP A 12 5.23 13.25 -3.47
CA ASP A 12 4.21 14.18 -3.95
C ASP A 12 2.99 14.19 -3.01
N ALA A 13 2.52 13.00 -2.60
CA ALA A 13 1.38 12.85 -1.71
C ALA A 13 1.64 13.49 -0.34
N LEU A 14 2.81 13.26 0.25
CA LEU A 14 3.22 13.88 1.51
C LEU A 14 3.34 15.40 1.38
N GLY A 15 3.92 15.87 0.27
CA GLY A 15 4.15 17.30 0.06
C GLY A 15 2.88 18.13 -0.10
N GLU A 16 1.81 17.56 -0.65
CA GLU A 16 0.51 18.20 -0.75
C GLU A 16 -0.33 18.05 0.54
N SER A 17 -0.09 16.99 1.33
CA SER A 17 -0.87 16.70 2.54
C SER A 17 -0.36 17.41 3.79
N LEU A 18 0.93 17.70 3.84
CA LEU A 18 1.61 18.34 4.97
C LEU A 18 2.18 19.69 4.49
N PRO A 19 1.55 20.82 4.84
CA PRO A 19 2.06 22.15 4.48
C PRO A 19 3.49 22.36 4.99
N VAL A 20 4.22 23.25 4.33
CA VAL A 20 5.64 23.57 4.62
C VAL A 20 5.87 23.99 6.09
N SER A 21 4.83 24.42 6.82
CA SER A 21 4.89 24.71 8.25
C SER A 21 5.17 23.47 9.14
N ASP A 22 4.82 22.26 8.69
CA ASP A 22 5.02 20.99 9.41
C ASP A 22 6.32 20.28 9.01
N ASN A 23 7.37 21.07 8.75
CA ASN A 23 8.65 20.60 8.22
C ASN A 23 9.29 19.49 9.07
N ALA A 24 9.14 19.52 10.40
CA ALA A 24 9.77 18.53 11.27
C ALA A 24 9.16 17.13 11.14
N GLU A 25 7.83 17.01 11.14
CA GLU A 25 7.16 15.71 11.01
C GLU A 25 7.26 15.16 9.60
N ARG A 26 7.14 16.04 8.59
CA ARG A 26 7.38 15.66 7.20
C ARG A 26 8.81 15.14 7.01
N HIS A 27 9.81 15.87 7.51
CA HIS A 27 11.22 15.45 7.43
C HIS A 27 11.47 14.12 8.14
N ARG A 28 10.84 13.89 9.30
CA ARG A 28 10.92 12.61 10.04
C ARG A 28 10.39 11.45 9.21
N VAL A 29 9.27 11.62 8.52
CA VAL A 29 8.71 10.56 7.65
C VAL A 29 9.60 10.35 6.42
N GLU A 30 9.99 11.43 5.74
CA GLU A 30 10.80 11.37 4.52
C GLU A 30 12.19 10.74 4.77
N GLN A 31 12.92 11.19 5.80
CA GLN A 31 14.26 10.68 6.10
C GLN A 31 14.24 9.42 6.96
N GLY A 32 13.37 9.38 7.97
CA GLY A 32 13.36 8.31 8.97
C GLY A 32 12.68 7.03 8.51
N ILE A 33 11.73 7.12 7.57
CA ILE A 33 10.98 5.98 7.04
C ILE A 33 11.32 5.78 5.57
N LEU A 34 10.96 6.72 4.69
CA LEU A 34 11.10 6.52 3.24
C LEU A 34 12.57 6.40 2.82
N GLY A 35 13.47 7.22 3.35
CA GLY A 35 14.91 7.14 3.08
C GLY A 35 15.47 5.76 3.41
N ARG A 36 15.12 5.20 4.58
CA ARG A 36 15.56 3.85 4.98
C ARG A 36 14.99 2.76 4.09
N GLU A 37 13.72 2.88 3.67
CA GLU A 37 13.13 1.93 2.73
C GLU A 37 13.80 2.00 1.35
N ILE A 38 14.08 3.20 0.84
CA ILE A 38 14.80 3.43 -0.41
C ILE A 38 16.19 2.81 -0.34
N ASP A 39 16.94 3.07 0.73
CA ASP A 39 18.27 2.48 0.96
C ASP A 39 18.20 0.96 0.94
N ASN A 40 17.19 0.37 1.59
CA ASN A 40 16.97 -1.08 1.56
C ASN A 40 16.61 -1.58 0.17
N VAL A 41 15.86 -0.81 -0.63
CA VAL A 41 15.48 -1.21 -1.99
C VAL A 41 16.67 -1.14 -2.97
N VAL A 42 17.56 -0.17 -2.80
CA VAL A 42 18.68 0.13 -3.72
C VAL A 42 19.98 -0.57 -3.33
N ALA A 43 20.22 -0.85 -2.04
CA ALA A 43 21.43 -1.55 -1.60
C ALA A 43 21.56 -2.93 -2.27
N VAL A 44 22.80 -3.36 -2.55
CA VAL A 44 23.13 -4.66 -3.13
C VAL A 44 22.58 -5.77 -2.21
N GLY A 45 21.46 -6.39 -2.62
CA GLY A 45 20.66 -7.34 -1.82
C GLY A 45 19.17 -6.97 -1.72
N GLY A 46 18.79 -5.72 -1.96
CA GLY A 46 17.39 -5.27 -1.89
C GLY A 46 16.72 -5.51 -0.52
N PRO A 47 15.38 -5.35 -0.41
CA PRO A 47 14.59 -5.67 0.79
C PRO A 47 14.83 -7.10 1.30
N ALA A 48 15.20 -7.95 0.34
CA ALA A 48 15.83 -9.25 0.42
C ALA A 48 17.24 -9.34 1.01
N ARG A 49 17.67 -8.58 2.03
CA ARG A 49 19.08 -8.64 2.53
C ARG A 49 19.62 -10.08 2.80
N SER A 50 18.75 -11.10 2.81
CA SER A 50 18.99 -12.54 2.84
C SER A 50 19.30 -13.24 1.49
N GLY A 51 19.16 -12.59 0.33
CA GLY A 51 19.21 -13.22 -0.99
C GLY A 51 17.94 -14.00 -1.38
N GLU A 52 16.88 -13.92 -0.57
CA GLU A 52 15.62 -14.59 -0.84
C GLU A 52 14.85 -13.94 -1.99
N GLN A 53 14.19 -14.79 -2.80
CA GLN A 53 13.42 -14.36 -3.94
C GLN A 53 12.26 -13.47 -3.47
N LYS A 54 12.15 -12.27 -4.04
CA LYS A 54 11.01 -11.39 -3.79
C LYS A 54 9.72 -12.09 -4.26
N PHE A 55 8.74 -12.17 -3.37
CA PHE A 55 7.38 -12.48 -3.79
C PHE A 55 6.89 -11.39 -4.76
N GLY A 56 6.57 -11.77 -6.00
CA GLY A 56 6.12 -10.82 -7.02
C GLY A 56 4.77 -10.18 -6.67
N SER A 57 3.89 -10.94 -6.02
CA SER A 57 2.62 -10.46 -5.48
C SER A 57 2.18 -11.35 -4.33
N TRP A 58 1.97 -10.75 -3.15
CA TRP A 58 1.36 -11.46 -2.02
C TRP A 58 0.00 -12.08 -2.39
N LEU A 59 -0.73 -11.47 -3.33
CA LEU A 59 -1.99 -12.05 -3.80
C LEU A 59 -1.78 -13.38 -4.54
N GLY A 60 -0.74 -13.43 -5.37
CA GLY A 60 -0.36 -14.66 -6.08
C GLY A 60 0.12 -15.72 -5.10
N GLU A 61 0.99 -15.35 -4.17
CA GLU A 61 1.55 -16.29 -3.19
C GLU A 61 0.50 -16.88 -2.25
N MET A 62 -0.38 -16.05 -1.70
CA MET A 62 -1.46 -16.55 -0.86
C MET A 62 -2.38 -17.51 -1.65
N ALA A 63 -2.61 -17.26 -2.94
CA ALA A 63 -3.40 -18.19 -3.77
C ALA A 63 -2.65 -19.51 -3.99
N ARG A 64 -1.34 -19.47 -4.26
CA ARG A 64 -0.49 -20.67 -4.41
C ARG A 64 -0.46 -21.55 -3.15
N HIS A 65 -0.63 -20.94 -1.97
CA HIS A 65 -0.66 -21.63 -0.69
C HIS A 65 -2.06 -22.07 -0.23
N GLY A 66 -3.08 -21.98 -1.09
CA GLY A 66 -4.44 -22.47 -0.79
C GLY A 66 -5.32 -21.50 -0.01
N PHE A 67 -5.02 -20.20 -0.08
CA PHE A 67 -5.90 -19.16 0.44
C PHE A 67 -6.75 -18.53 -0.65
N ALA A 68 -8.06 -18.70 -0.54
CA ALA A 68 -9.04 -18.06 -1.40
C ALA A 68 -9.23 -16.58 -1.05
N GLN A 69 -9.39 -15.75 -2.08
CA GLN A 69 -9.64 -14.33 -1.93
C GLN A 69 -11.11 -14.03 -1.62
N VAL A 70 -11.32 -13.34 -0.49
CA VAL A 70 -12.64 -12.90 -0.03
C VAL A 70 -12.88 -11.46 -0.50
N ALA A 71 -14.09 -11.19 -1.00
CA ALA A 71 -14.48 -9.85 -1.38
C ALA A 71 -14.53 -8.92 -0.15
N MET A 72 -13.85 -7.79 -0.23
CA MET A 72 -13.95 -6.73 0.77
C MET A 72 -15.39 -6.22 0.83
N SER A 73 -15.92 -6.06 2.05
CA SER A 73 -17.32 -5.64 2.23
C SER A 73 -17.53 -4.20 1.75
N ARG A 74 -18.77 -3.86 1.34
CA ARG A 74 -19.14 -2.46 1.05
C ARG A 74 -18.93 -1.54 2.25
N ASN A 75 -19.05 -2.08 3.46
CA ASN A 75 -18.81 -1.32 4.70
C ASN A 75 -17.33 -0.95 4.85
N THR A 76 -16.41 -1.85 4.49
CA THR A 76 -14.97 -1.59 4.49
C THR A 76 -14.62 -0.44 3.55
N LEU A 77 -15.23 -0.42 2.37
CA LEU A 77 -15.05 0.67 1.41
C LEU A 77 -15.59 2.00 1.97
N ALA A 78 -16.80 1.99 2.54
CA ALA A 78 -17.39 3.18 3.14
C ALA A 78 -16.52 3.72 4.29
N GLN A 79 -15.99 2.83 5.14
CA GLN A 79 -15.07 3.21 6.22
C GLN A 79 -13.77 3.81 5.69
N ALA A 80 -13.18 3.23 4.64
CA ALA A 80 -11.98 3.79 4.02
C ALA A 80 -12.23 5.20 3.44
N GLN A 81 -13.39 5.40 2.81
CA GLN A 81 -13.79 6.71 2.30
C GLN A 81 -14.02 7.72 3.43
N LEU A 82 -14.64 7.30 4.54
CA LEU A 82 -14.80 8.15 5.73
C LEU A 82 -13.46 8.60 6.29
N ILE A 83 -12.50 7.67 6.43
CA ILE A 83 -11.15 7.98 6.92
C ILE A 83 -10.47 9.00 6.01
N LEU A 84 -10.58 8.87 4.68
CA LEU A 84 -10.05 9.88 3.76
C LEU A 84 -10.69 11.25 3.96
N ASN A 85 -12.00 11.31 4.19
CA ASN A 85 -12.71 12.57 4.37
C ASN A 85 -12.35 13.30 5.69
N LEU A 86 -11.76 12.59 6.66
CA LEU A 86 -11.29 13.15 7.93
C LEU A 86 -9.92 13.84 7.82
N PHE A 87 -9.23 13.76 6.68
CA PHE A 87 -7.97 14.45 6.49
C PHE A 87 -8.17 15.98 6.47
N PRO A 88 -7.17 16.76 6.94
CA PRO A 88 -7.32 18.20 7.18
C PRO A 88 -7.70 19.01 5.94
N SER A 89 -7.27 18.55 4.75
CA SER A 89 -7.76 19.02 3.47
C SER A 89 -8.94 18.15 3.05
N SER A 90 -10.16 18.70 3.03
CA SER A 90 -11.35 17.96 2.59
C SER A 90 -12.03 18.69 1.41
N PRO A 91 -12.10 18.08 0.21
CA PRO A 91 -11.52 16.77 -0.11
C PRO A 91 -9.99 16.84 -0.16
N PRO A 92 -9.28 15.78 0.28
CA PRO A 92 -7.83 15.77 0.22
C PRO A 92 -7.42 15.74 -1.25
N PRO A 93 -6.61 16.69 -1.73
CA PRO A 93 -6.17 16.68 -3.12
C PRO A 93 -5.44 15.36 -3.38
N GLY A 94 -5.68 14.74 -4.53
CA GLY A 94 -4.92 13.58 -4.99
C GLY A 94 -5.28 12.22 -4.38
N TYR A 95 -5.69 12.11 -3.11
CA TYR A 95 -6.04 10.80 -2.53
C TYR A 95 -7.38 10.27 -3.02
N ALA A 96 -7.43 8.97 -3.32
CA ALA A 96 -8.64 8.27 -3.70
C ALA A 96 -8.63 6.82 -3.22
N ILE A 97 -9.81 6.29 -2.92
CA ILE A 97 -9.98 4.84 -2.78
C ILE A 97 -10.21 4.24 -4.16
N LEU A 98 -9.27 3.42 -4.62
CA LEU A 98 -9.35 2.71 -5.90
C LEU A 98 -9.90 1.29 -5.66
N HIS A 99 -10.77 0.85 -6.56
CA HIS A 99 -11.32 -0.49 -6.55
C HIS A 99 -10.38 -1.43 -7.33
N GLY A 100 -9.94 -2.50 -6.68
CA GLY A 100 -9.32 -3.63 -7.36
C GLY A 100 -10.21 -4.86 -7.30
N ASP A 101 -9.86 -5.90 -8.05
CA ASP A 101 -10.60 -7.16 -8.01
C ASP A 101 -10.59 -7.74 -6.58
N ARG A 102 -11.72 -7.59 -5.89
CA ARG A 102 -11.92 -7.96 -4.47
C ARG A 102 -10.90 -7.33 -3.50
N THR A 103 -10.29 -6.20 -3.86
CA THR A 103 -9.33 -5.47 -3.02
C THR A 103 -9.73 -4.00 -2.91
N VAL A 104 -9.30 -3.36 -1.82
CA VAL A 104 -9.40 -1.91 -1.67
C VAL A 104 -7.99 -1.35 -1.73
N LYS A 105 -7.80 -0.30 -2.52
CA LYS A 105 -6.49 0.33 -2.67
C LYS A 105 -6.55 1.79 -2.28
N LEU A 106 -5.57 2.25 -1.53
CA LEU A 106 -5.32 3.67 -1.34
C LEU A 106 -4.47 4.15 -2.52
N GLY A 107 -4.94 5.17 -3.23
CA GLY A 107 -4.23 5.74 -4.37
C GLY A 107 -3.99 7.24 -4.24
N TRP A 108 -3.01 7.71 -5.01
CA TRP A 108 -2.64 9.10 -5.20
C TRP A 108 -2.64 9.43 -6.70
N LYS A 109 -3.48 10.39 -7.12
CA LYS A 109 -3.62 10.85 -8.51
C LYS A 109 -3.73 9.68 -9.52
N GLY A 110 -4.50 8.66 -9.16
CA GLY A 110 -4.70 7.45 -9.97
C GLY A 110 -3.64 6.36 -9.82
N THR A 111 -2.54 6.60 -9.11
CA THR A 111 -1.53 5.58 -8.78
C THR A 111 -1.85 4.88 -7.46
N ALA A 112 -1.95 3.56 -7.45
CA ALA A 112 -2.13 2.80 -6.21
C ALA A 112 -0.85 2.79 -5.35
N LEU A 113 -0.97 3.22 -4.09
CA LEU A 113 0.09 3.22 -3.09
C LEU A 113 0.06 1.95 -2.24
N TYR A 114 -1.09 1.68 -1.61
CA TYR A 114 -1.28 0.52 -0.74
C TYR A 114 -2.49 -0.30 -1.19
N THR A 115 -2.40 -1.62 -1.04
CA THR A 115 -3.50 -2.55 -1.38
C THR A 115 -3.85 -3.39 -0.15
N ALA A 116 -5.11 -3.38 0.23
CA ALA A 116 -5.68 -4.25 1.26
C ALA A 116 -6.51 -5.38 0.61
N SER A 117 -6.32 -6.60 1.10
CA SER A 117 -7.03 -7.80 0.64
C SER A 117 -7.37 -8.72 1.80
N ALA A 118 -8.53 -9.39 1.72
CA ALA A 118 -8.95 -10.40 2.67
C ALA A 118 -8.77 -11.81 2.08
N ARG A 119 -8.38 -12.76 2.93
CA ARG A 119 -8.12 -14.15 2.56
C ARG A 119 -8.75 -15.09 3.57
N THR A 120 -9.28 -16.21 3.08
CA THR A 120 -9.72 -17.33 3.91
C THR A 120 -8.97 -18.58 3.49
N ALA A 121 -8.68 -19.47 4.43
CA ALA A 121 -8.17 -20.78 4.08
C ALA A 121 -9.27 -21.55 3.33
N GLU A 122 -8.93 -22.21 2.22
CA GLU A 122 -9.83 -23.19 1.63
C GLU A 122 -9.83 -24.46 2.50
N PRO A 123 -11.01 -25.01 2.85
CA PRO A 123 -11.09 -26.32 3.47
C PRO A 123 -10.43 -27.33 2.54
N ARG A 124 -9.33 -27.93 2.97
CA ARG A 124 -8.81 -29.13 2.30
C ARG A 124 -9.79 -30.26 2.62
N TYR A 125 -10.72 -30.51 1.70
CA TYR A 125 -11.48 -31.75 1.73
C TYR A 125 -10.46 -32.89 1.54
N TYR A 126 -10.12 -33.56 2.64
CA TYR A 126 -9.43 -34.84 2.57
C TYR A 126 -10.46 -35.82 1.99
N ASN A 127 -10.30 -36.18 0.72
CA ASN A 127 -10.95 -37.34 0.16
C ASN A 127 -10.34 -38.57 0.86
N VAL A 128 -11.10 -39.16 1.79
CA VAL A 128 -10.84 -40.51 2.32
C VAL A 128 -11.49 -41.51 1.37
#